data_AF-A0A2V7X3N3-F1
#
_entry.id   AF-A0A2V7X3N3-F1
#
_cell.length_a   1.000
_cell.length_b   1.000
_cell.length_c   1.000
_cell.angle_alpha   90.00
_cell.angle_beta   90.00
_cell.angle_gamma   90.00
#
_symmetry.space_group_name_H-M   'P 1'
#
loop_
_entity.id
_entity.type
_entity.pdbx_description
1 polymer ?
#
loop_
_entity_poly.entity_id
_entity_poly.type
_entity_poly.pdbx_seq_one_letter_code
_entity_poly.pdbx_strand_id
1 'polypeptide(L)'
;MEPLLRAERASWWPALRESLRRGLALAAVTAGLFAVNGAITGELNYQGGERKTFYGLFPEEVGADGQRVTFGNSGFWMTTDQLGPAIEGEDAASVSARTGPPRPPREIEVSLLRNLYYFWVGRFGGALAYFLPAVVALVVFLARGPRSAVGWLACAALAFSWLFYIRIIPDNWYGGGGTVGNRYFLNLLPLFVLMLPARREAFVVAAALVSAFVLAPVWLHPLHHSLRPGDHAARGVFPHLPAELTMLNDLSVFTDAWRKKVPYGDTEGDAHKHWPADPKAYWLYFMDDGTYGKETREGVEGFWLGRPRAEVVLRALEPVRRVRVHLTGGPIGDHVTLRICGVDQAAEVAADETRELVFEPGAGFPYYDTFVNVLRFRSERGQSMPGDLRPRGAFVSIALEVDRRPRR
;
A
#
# COMPACT_ATOMS: atom_id res chain seq x y z
N MET A 1 5.04 -34.41 -21.53
CA MET A 1 4.92 -34.53 -20.06
C MET A 1 3.45 -34.35 -19.71
N GLU A 2 2.72 -35.45 -19.54
CA GLU A 2 1.36 -35.40 -18.98
C GLU A 2 1.16 -36.66 -18.10
N PRO A 3 1.78 -36.75 -16.90
CA PRO A 3 1.62 -37.90 -16.03
C PRO A 3 0.62 -37.67 -14.88
N LEU A 4 0.01 -36.49 -14.76
CA LEU A 4 -0.83 -36.17 -13.60
C LEU A 4 -2.31 -36.56 -13.77
N LEU A 5 -2.78 -36.81 -14.98
CA LEU A 5 -4.16 -37.23 -15.24
C LEU A 5 -4.20 -38.24 -16.40
N ARG A 6 -3.60 -39.43 -16.24
CA ARG A 6 -4.03 -40.58 -17.04
C ARG A 6 -5.40 -41.03 -16.52
N ALA A 7 -6.42 -40.24 -16.82
CA ALA A 7 -7.81 -40.60 -16.64
C ALA A 7 -8.31 -41.33 -17.90
N GLU A 8 -7.59 -42.35 -18.33
CA GLU A 8 -8.17 -43.36 -19.22
C GLU A 8 -8.15 -44.69 -18.47
N ARG A 9 -9.30 -44.98 -17.84
CA ARG A 9 -9.72 -46.29 -17.29
C ARG A 9 -9.11 -46.79 -15.97
N ALA A 10 -8.58 -45.93 -15.09
CA ALA A 10 -8.45 -46.32 -13.68
C ALA A 10 -9.76 -46.02 -12.95
N SER A 11 -10.29 -46.95 -12.14
CA SER A 11 -11.47 -46.65 -11.33
C SER A 11 -11.17 -45.46 -10.42
N TRP A 12 -12.15 -44.60 -10.20
CA TRP A 12 -12.00 -43.35 -9.45
C TRP A 12 -11.50 -43.58 -8.01
N TRP A 13 -11.72 -44.77 -7.47
CA TRP A 13 -11.43 -45.11 -6.08
C TRP A 13 -9.93 -45.23 -5.73
N PRO A 14 -9.10 -46.00 -6.47
CA PRO A 14 -7.63 -45.96 -6.34
C PRO A 14 -7.04 -44.55 -6.46
N ALA A 15 -7.52 -43.74 -7.40
CA ALA A 15 -7.05 -42.37 -7.60
C ALA A 15 -7.41 -41.48 -6.40
N LEU A 16 -8.63 -41.59 -5.88
CA LEU A 16 -9.06 -40.90 -4.67
C LEU A 16 -8.26 -41.33 -3.44
N ARG A 17 -8.05 -42.64 -3.25
CA ARG A 17 -7.27 -43.19 -2.14
C ARG A 17 -5.83 -42.69 -2.17
N GLU A 18 -5.22 -42.64 -3.35
CA GLU A 18 -3.87 -42.10 -3.52
C GLU A 18 -3.81 -40.59 -3.24
N SER A 19 -4.78 -39.81 -3.72
CA SER A 19 -4.90 -38.39 -3.38
C SER A 19 -5.08 -38.16 -1.88
N LEU A 20 -5.94 -38.94 -1.23
CA LEU A 20 -6.14 -38.89 0.23
C LEU A 20 -4.85 -39.24 0.97
N ARG A 21 -4.14 -40.29 0.55
CA ARG A 21 -2.85 -40.68 1.13
C ARG A 21 -1.83 -39.54 1.03
N ARG A 22 -1.71 -38.90 -0.13
CA ARG A 22 -0.83 -37.75 -0.34
C ARG A 22 -1.25 -36.53 0.47
N GLY A 23 -2.56 -36.26 0.53
CA GLY A 23 -3.12 -35.17 1.34
C GLY A 23 -2.86 -35.36 2.83
N LEU A 24 -3.05 -36.58 3.35
CA LEU A 24 -2.73 -36.92 4.73
C LEU A 24 -1.23 -36.83 5.02
N ALA A 25 -0.38 -37.32 4.12
CA ALA A 25 1.07 -37.20 4.26
C ALA A 25 1.51 -35.72 4.29
N LEU A 26 0.97 -34.88 3.39
CA LEU A 26 1.23 -33.45 3.38
C LEU A 26 0.75 -32.79 4.68
N ALA A 27 -0.49 -33.09 5.10
CA ALA A 27 -1.05 -32.54 6.35
C ALA A 27 -0.23 -32.96 7.57
N ALA A 28 0.21 -34.22 7.64
CA ALA A 28 1.06 -34.71 8.72
C ALA A 28 2.43 -34.04 8.74
N VAL A 29 3.07 -33.86 7.58
CA VAL A 29 4.35 -33.14 7.46
C VAL A 29 4.18 -31.67 7.86
N THR A 30 3.17 -30.99 7.35
CA THR A 30 2.88 -29.60 7.71
C THR A 30 2.62 -29.46 9.20
N ALA A 31 1.71 -30.27 9.78
CA ALA A 31 1.44 -30.25 11.20
C ALA A 31 2.69 -30.56 12.03
N GLY A 32 3.52 -31.52 11.59
CA GLY A 32 4.80 -31.84 12.22
C GLY A 32 5.78 -30.67 12.21
N LEU A 33 5.90 -29.94 11.10
CA LEU A 33 6.74 -28.75 11.02
C LEU A 33 6.24 -27.61 11.92
N PHE A 34 4.92 -27.38 11.97
CA PHE A 34 4.32 -26.42 12.90
C PHE A 34 4.53 -26.84 14.37
N ALA A 35 4.42 -28.13 14.69
CA ALA A 35 4.66 -28.65 16.03
C ALA A 35 6.14 -28.53 16.43
N VAL A 36 7.07 -28.82 15.51
CA VAL A 36 8.52 -28.60 15.72
C VAL A 36 8.81 -27.12 15.94
N ASN A 37 8.19 -26.23 15.15
CA ASN A 37 8.32 -24.78 15.37
C ASN A 37 7.81 -24.39 16.76
N GLY A 38 6.65 -24.88 17.18
CA GLY A 38 6.10 -24.67 18.52
C GLY A 38 7.01 -25.19 19.61
N ALA A 39 7.61 -26.37 19.44
CA ALA A 39 8.54 -26.95 20.41
C ALA A 39 9.85 -26.16 20.53
N ILE A 40 10.34 -25.59 19.43
CA ILE A 40 11.60 -24.81 19.40
C ILE A 40 11.39 -23.38 19.90
N THR A 41 10.31 -22.73 19.46
CA THR A 41 10.10 -21.29 19.61
C THR A 41 9.09 -20.93 20.69
N GLY A 42 8.31 -21.90 21.18
CA GLY A 42 7.14 -21.66 22.02
C GLY A 42 5.89 -21.25 21.25
N GLU A 43 6.01 -21.00 19.93
CA GLU A 43 4.91 -20.52 19.09
C GLU A 43 4.62 -21.44 17.91
N LEU A 44 3.34 -21.80 17.69
CA LEU A 44 2.98 -22.64 16.55
C LEU A 44 3.11 -21.85 15.23
N ASN A 45 2.74 -20.59 15.25
CA ASN A 45 2.85 -19.74 14.07
C ASN A 45 4.28 -19.23 13.93
N TYR A 46 5.05 -19.76 12.96
CA TYR A 46 6.40 -19.26 12.66
C TYR A 46 6.42 -17.83 12.12
N GLN A 47 5.27 -17.34 11.64
CA GLN A 47 5.05 -15.93 11.31
C GLN A 47 4.39 -15.18 12.48
N GLY A 48 4.16 -15.81 13.63
CA GLY A 48 3.54 -15.20 14.81
C GLY A 48 4.53 -14.36 15.61
N GLY A 49 4.13 -14.01 16.83
CA GLY A 49 4.95 -13.27 17.77
C GLY A 49 4.66 -11.76 17.81
N GLU A 50 5.34 -11.11 18.75
CA GLU A 50 5.26 -9.67 18.96
C GLU A 50 5.93 -8.91 17.81
N ARG A 51 5.16 -8.05 17.15
CA ARG A 51 5.64 -7.29 16.00
C ARG A 51 5.52 -5.80 16.30
N LYS A 52 6.67 -5.16 16.45
CA LYS A 52 6.80 -3.72 16.58
C LYS A 52 7.59 -3.15 15.43
N THR A 53 7.20 -1.95 15.00
CA THR A 53 7.96 -1.14 14.06
C THR A 53 8.74 -0.09 14.83
N PHE A 54 9.99 0.10 14.46
CA PHE A 54 10.86 1.11 15.02
C PHE A 54 11.26 2.06 13.90
N TYR A 55 11.26 3.35 14.18
CA TYR A 55 11.79 4.38 13.30
C TYR A 55 13.07 4.94 13.93
N GLY A 56 13.95 5.54 13.12
CA GLY A 56 15.18 6.15 13.63
C GLY A 56 16.36 5.17 13.72
N LEU A 57 17.08 5.21 14.85
CA LEU A 57 18.37 4.52 15.04
C LEU A 57 18.28 3.28 15.95
N PHE A 58 17.08 2.73 16.16
CA PHE A 58 16.93 1.49 16.92
C PHE A 58 17.85 0.37 16.38
N PRO A 59 18.54 -0.40 17.25
CA PRO A 59 18.49 -0.42 18.72
C PRO A 59 19.50 0.50 19.42
N GLU A 60 20.18 1.40 18.69
CA GLU A 60 21.23 2.28 19.23
C GLU A 60 20.67 3.55 19.88
N GLU A 61 19.37 3.79 19.74
CA GLU A 61 18.71 4.98 20.27
C GLU A 61 18.65 4.98 21.81
N VAL A 62 18.84 6.16 22.40
CA VAL A 62 18.70 6.43 23.83
C VAL A 62 17.57 7.44 24.00
N GLY A 63 16.58 7.09 24.82
CA GLY A 63 15.42 7.93 25.11
C GLY A 63 15.80 9.24 25.82
N ALA A 64 14.84 10.18 25.86
CA ALA A 64 15.03 11.47 26.52
C ALA A 64 15.30 11.37 28.03
N ASP A 65 14.93 10.23 28.62
CA ASP A 65 15.19 9.82 30.01
C ASP A 65 16.60 9.20 30.22
N GLY A 66 17.42 9.14 29.15
CA GLY A 66 18.75 8.54 29.18
C GLY A 66 18.75 7.01 29.15
N GLN A 67 17.58 6.36 29.06
CA GLN A 67 17.47 4.90 28.98
C GLN A 67 17.64 4.42 27.54
N ARG A 68 18.23 3.24 27.36
CA ARG A 68 18.29 2.63 26.02
C ARG A 68 16.89 2.28 25.54
N VAL A 69 16.63 2.58 24.27
CA VAL A 69 15.44 2.12 23.58
C VAL A 69 15.56 0.61 23.38
N THR A 70 14.61 -0.13 23.91
CA THR A 70 14.52 -1.59 23.84
C THR A 70 13.23 -1.99 23.13
N PHE A 71 13.11 -3.28 22.82
CA PHE A 71 11.88 -3.80 22.25
C PHE A 71 10.67 -3.62 23.19
N GLY A 72 10.84 -3.72 24.51
CA GLY A 72 9.72 -3.65 25.47
C GLY A 72 9.19 -2.24 25.73
N ASN A 73 10.08 -1.24 25.77
CA ASN A 73 9.73 0.14 26.14
C ASN A 73 9.48 1.08 24.95
N SER A 74 9.53 0.60 23.72
CA SER A 74 9.34 1.41 22.52
C SER A 74 8.77 0.59 21.36
N GLY A 75 8.62 1.25 20.21
CA GLY A 75 8.08 0.68 18.98
C GLY A 75 6.56 0.79 18.86
N PHE A 76 6.08 0.77 17.63
CA PHE A 76 4.67 0.86 17.27
C PHE A 76 4.14 -0.55 17.01
N TRP A 77 3.11 -0.99 17.73
CA TRP A 77 2.44 -2.26 17.46
C TRP A 77 1.71 -2.20 16.12
N MET A 78 1.87 -3.24 15.30
CA MET A 78 1.16 -3.45 14.02
C MET A 78 0.79 -2.13 13.30
N THR A 79 1.65 -1.68 12.40
CA THR A 79 1.63 -0.37 11.73
C THR A 79 0.35 0.04 11.03
N THR A 80 -0.67 -0.82 10.92
CA THR A 80 -1.86 -0.58 10.11
C THR A 80 -2.67 0.63 10.58
N ASP A 81 -2.78 0.93 11.89
CA ASP A 81 -3.66 2.00 12.38
C ASP A 81 -3.18 2.89 13.54
N GLN A 82 -2.10 2.55 14.25
CA GLN A 82 -1.71 3.26 15.48
C GLN A 82 -0.78 4.47 15.25
N LEU A 83 -0.98 5.52 16.06
CA LEU A 83 -0.09 6.67 16.24
C LEU A 83 0.51 6.57 17.65
N GLY A 84 1.84 6.49 17.73
CA GLY A 84 2.62 6.53 18.99
C GLY A 84 3.34 5.22 19.36
N PRO A 85 4.54 5.28 19.97
CA PRO A 85 5.18 4.11 20.55
C PRO A 85 4.35 3.63 21.74
N ALA A 86 4.10 2.32 21.80
CA ALA A 86 3.24 1.72 22.81
C ALA A 86 4.08 0.93 23.81
N ILE A 87 3.81 1.13 25.10
CA ILE A 87 4.58 0.54 26.20
C ILE A 87 3.98 -0.82 26.55
N GLU A 88 4.82 -1.85 26.59
CA GLU A 88 4.43 -3.21 26.99
C GLU A 88 3.88 -3.20 28.43
N GLY A 89 2.68 -3.75 28.63
CA GLY A 89 2.00 -3.81 29.93
C GLY A 89 1.04 -2.65 30.23
N GLU A 90 1.31 -1.43 29.76
CA GLU A 90 0.40 -0.27 29.93
C GLU A 90 -0.63 -0.19 28.79
N ASP A 91 -0.20 -0.47 27.55
CA ASP A 91 -1.03 -0.35 26.36
C ASP A 91 -1.63 -1.69 25.89
N ALA A 92 -1.39 -2.80 26.58
CA ALA A 92 -1.90 -4.12 26.15
C ALA A 92 -3.44 -4.15 26.02
N ALA A 93 -4.16 -3.40 26.87
CA ALA A 93 -5.60 -3.23 26.76
C ALA A 93 -6.02 -2.22 25.66
N SER A 94 -5.22 -1.19 25.39
CA SER A 94 -5.49 -0.17 24.35
C SER A 94 -5.17 -0.68 22.93
N VAL A 95 -4.25 -1.64 22.80
CA VAL A 95 -3.84 -2.28 21.54
C VAL A 95 -4.96 -3.15 20.94
N SER A 96 -5.79 -3.79 21.77
CA SER A 96 -6.97 -4.53 21.31
C SER A 96 -8.19 -3.64 20.98
N ALA A 97 -8.21 -2.41 21.52
CA ALA A 97 -9.34 -1.49 21.42
C ALA A 97 -9.12 -0.31 20.45
N ARG A 98 -7.91 -0.12 19.89
CA ARG A 98 -7.53 1.02 19.02
C ARG A 98 -6.90 0.63 17.68
N THR A 99 -7.19 -0.55 17.13
CA THR A 99 -7.33 -0.65 15.67
C THR A 99 -8.52 0.22 15.29
N GLY A 100 -8.51 0.92 14.15
CA GLY A 100 -9.59 1.87 13.82
C GLY A 100 -10.99 1.23 13.90
N PRO A 101 -12.07 2.02 13.90
CA PRO A 101 -13.42 1.46 13.89
C PRO A 101 -13.53 0.39 12.80
N PRO A 102 -14.19 -0.76 13.07
CA PRO A 102 -14.34 -1.82 12.08
C PRO A 102 -14.93 -1.23 10.80
N ARG A 103 -14.32 -1.56 9.65
CA ARG A 103 -14.74 -0.97 8.38
C ARG A 103 -16.22 -1.27 8.12
N PRO A 104 -17.03 -0.26 7.77
CA PRO A 104 -18.42 -0.47 7.44
C PRO A 104 -18.58 -1.50 6.29
N PRO A 105 -19.59 -2.39 6.33
CA PRO A 105 -19.78 -3.43 5.30
C PRO A 105 -19.80 -2.89 3.87
N ARG A 106 -20.44 -1.72 3.66
CA ARG A 106 -20.48 -1.04 2.35
C ARG A 106 -19.08 -0.69 1.83
N GLU A 107 -18.16 -0.29 2.71
CA GLU A 107 -16.80 0.00 2.29
C GLU A 107 -16.04 -1.26 1.88
N ILE A 108 -16.29 -2.38 2.57
CA ILE A 108 -15.68 -3.67 2.24
C ILE A 108 -16.11 -4.10 0.83
N GLU A 109 -17.38 -3.90 0.47
CA GLU A 109 -17.90 -4.18 -0.88
C GLU A 109 -17.25 -3.29 -1.96
N VAL A 110 -17.14 -1.99 -1.70
CA VAL A 110 -16.46 -1.07 -2.63
C VAL A 110 -14.97 -1.42 -2.75
N SER A 111 -14.32 -1.78 -1.63
CA SER A 111 -12.94 -2.25 -1.61
C SER A 111 -12.76 -3.55 -2.35
N LEU A 112 -13.69 -4.50 -2.27
CA LEU A 112 -13.63 -5.76 -3.00
C LEU A 112 -13.46 -5.50 -4.49
N LEU A 113 -14.34 -4.70 -5.10
CA LEU A 113 -14.27 -4.39 -6.53
C LEU A 113 -12.95 -3.70 -6.92
N ARG A 114 -12.48 -2.75 -6.10
CA ARG A 114 -11.19 -2.08 -6.34
C ARG A 114 -10.01 -3.03 -6.18
N ASN A 115 -10.05 -3.91 -5.20
CA ASN A 115 -9.02 -4.91 -4.99
C ASN A 115 -8.98 -5.93 -6.13
N LEU A 116 -10.12 -6.27 -6.74
CA LEU A 116 -10.13 -7.11 -7.93
C LEU A 116 -9.27 -6.51 -9.05
N TYR A 117 -9.34 -5.20 -9.20
CA TYR A 117 -8.53 -4.45 -10.16
C TYR A 117 -7.08 -4.28 -9.69
N TYR A 118 -6.86 -3.80 -8.47
CA TYR A 118 -5.54 -3.54 -7.89
C TYR A 118 -4.67 -4.79 -7.80
N PHE A 119 -5.26 -5.97 -7.58
CA PHE A 119 -4.55 -7.23 -7.57
C PHE A 119 -3.76 -7.48 -8.86
N TRP A 120 -4.32 -7.07 -10.01
CA TRP A 120 -3.68 -7.29 -11.30
C TRP A 120 -2.82 -6.11 -11.74
N VAL A 121 -3.29 -4.87 -11.55
CA VAL A 121 -2.62 -3.69 -12.13
C VAL A 121 -2.16 -2.65 -11.11
N GLY A 122 -2.23 -2.96 -9.82
CA GLY A 122 -1.79 -2.08 -8.74
C GLY A 122 -0.29 -1.76 -8.80
N ARG A 123 0.06 -0.59 -8.27
CA ARG A 123 1.41 -0.04 -8.27
C ARG A 123 2.36 -0.77 -7.31
N PHE A 124 1.90 -1.13 -6.12
CA PHE A 124 2.74 -1.70 -5.06
C PHE A 124 2.65 -3.23 -5.00
N GLY A 125 1.52 -3.82 -5.35
CA GLY A 125 1.27 -5.27 -5.27
C GLY A 125 0.71 -5.91 -6.55
N GLY A 126 0.51 -5.15 -7.63
CA GLY A 126 -0.14 -5.64 -8.84
C GLY A 126 0.65 -6.72 -9.59
N ALA A 127 -0.02 -7.82 -9.94
CA ALA A 127 0.60 -8.95 -10.62
C ALA A 127 1.27 -8.60 -11.96
N LEU A 128 0.74 -7.62 -12.69
CA LEU A 128 1.30 -7.17 -13.96
C LEU A 128 2.69 -6.54 -13.79
N ALA A 129 2.90 -5.79 -12.71
CA ALA A 129 4.15 -5.07 -12.49
C ALA A 129 5.25 -5.97 -11.93
N TYR A 130 4.89 -6.89 -11.04
CA TYR A 130 5.87 -7.72 -10.30
C TYR A 130 5.98 -9.16 -10.82
N PHE A 131 4.95 -9.67 -11.49
CA PHE A 131 4.84 -11.07 -11.90
C PHE A 131 4.40 -11.21 -13.36
N LEU A 132 4.86 -10.30 -14.22
CA LEU A 132 4.52 -10.27 -15.65
C LEU A 132 4.63 -11.64 -16.35
N PRO A 133 5.65 -12.49 -16.11
CA PRO A 133 5.74 -13.81 -16.74
C PRO A 133 4.56 -14.72 -16.39
N ALA A 134 4.07 -14.66 -15.15
CA ALA A 134 2.91 -15.42 -14.69
C ALA A 134 1.62 -14.90 -15.36
N VAL A 135 1.46 -13.57 -15.44
CA VAL A 135 0.33 -12.95 -16.15
C VAL A 135 0.31 -13.37 -17.62
N VAL A 136 1.46 -13.33 -18.30
CA VAL A 136 1.57 -13.76 -19.69
C VAL A 136 1.28 -15.26 -19.85
N ALA A 137 1.78 -16.11 -18.95
CA ALA A 137 1.46 -17.55 -18.97
C ALA A 137 -0.06 -17.79 -18.86
N LEU A 138 -0.74 -17.09 -17.95
CA LEU A 138 -2.20 -17.16 -17.81
C LEU A 138 -2.92 -16.68 -19.07
N VAL A 139 -2.54 -15.54 -19.63
CA VAL A 139 -3.15 -15.00 -20.86
C VAL A 139 -2.95 -15.96 -22.03
N VAL A 140 -1.75 -16.51 -22.19
CA VAL A 140 -1.44 -17.48 -23.25
C VAL A 140 -2.24 -18.78 -23.05
N PHE A 141 -2.38 -19.27 -21.81
CA PHE A 141 -3.24 -20.41 -21.49
C PHE A 141 -4.71 -20.17 -21.89
N LEU A 142 -5.28 -19.04 -21.47
CA LEU A 142 -6.68 -18.70 -21.75
C LEU A 142 -6.94 -18.51 -23.25
N ALA A 143 -6.03 -17.83 -23.94
CA ALA A 143 -6.17 -17.48 -25.35
C ALA A 143 -5.81 -18.62 -26.31
N ARG A 144 -4.78 -19.43 -25.99
CA ARG A 144 -4.20 -20.42 -26.93
C ARG A 144 -4.23 -21.86 -26.43
N GLY A 145 -4.50 -22.13 -25.15
CA GLY A 145 -4.47 -23.48 -24.58
C GLY A 145 -3.05 -24.07 -24.48
N PRO A 146 -2.87 -25.29 -23.96
CA PRO A 146 -3.88 -26.35 -23.91
C PRO A 146 -4.86 -26.17 -22.77
N ARG A 147 -6.16 -26.25 -23.06
CA ARG A 147 -7.26 -26.20 -22.09
C ARG A 147 -7.38 -27.51 -21.30
N SER A 148 -6.27 -27.99 -20.77
CA SER A 148 -6.20 -29.24 -20.01
C SER A 148 -6.96 -29.12 -18.69
N ALA A 149 -7.46 -30.25 -18.17
CA ALA A 149 -8.11 -30.29 -16.87
C ALA A 149 -7.18 -29.79 -15.75
N VAL A 150 -5.88 -30.11 -15.82
CA VAL A 150 -4.87 -29.63 -14.87
C VAL A 150 -4.77 -28.10 -14.91
N GLY A 151 -4.69 -27.50 -16.10
CA GLY A 151 -4.61 -26.05 -16.24
C GLY A 151 -5.86 -25.33 -15.75
N TRP A 152 -7.04 -25.90 -15.98
CA TRP A 152 -8.30 -25.35 -15.43
C TRP A 152 -8.39 -25.48 -13.92
N LEU A 153 -7.96 -26.60 -13.35
CA LEU A 153 -7.86 -26.76 -11.89
C LEU A 153 -6.87 -25.76 -11.30
N ALA A 154 -5.74 -25.52 -11.97
CA ALA A 154 -4.78 -24.48 -11.57
C ALA A 154 -5.41 -23.07 -11.65
N CYS A 155 -6.22 -22.78 -12.67
CA CYS A 155 -6.94 -21.51 -12.79
C CYS A 155 -7.98 -21.35 -11.69
N ALA A 156 -8.71 -22.42 -11.36
CA ALA A 156 -9.67 -22.42 -10.26
C ALA A 156 -8.98 -22.24 -8.90
N ALA A 157 -7.84 -22.90 -8.68
CA ALA A 157 -7.04 -22.74 -7.46
C ALA A 157 -6.49 -21.31 -7.33
N LEU A 158 -5.97 -20.75 -8.42
CA LEU A 158 -5.56 -19.35 -8.50
C LEU A 158 -6.75 -18.46 -8.12
N ALA A 159 -7.87 -18.57 -8.83
CA ALA A 159 -9.08 -17.78 -8.62
C ALA A 159 -9.56 -17.82 -7.17
N PHE A 160 -9.70 -19.02 -6.61
CA PHE A 160 -10.13 -19.19 -5.23
C PHE A 160 -9.16 -18.54 -4.23
N SER A 161 -7.85 -18.74 -4.42
CA SER A 161 -6.85 -18.23 -3.48
C SER A 161 -6.81 -16.70 -3.45
N TRP A 162 -6.78 -16.03 -4.60
CA TRP A 162 -6.69 -14.57 -4.59
C TRP A 162 -8.00 -13.89 -4.19
N LEU A 163 -9.15 -14.46 -4.57
CA LEU A 163 -10.45 -13.99 -4.08
C LEU A 163 -10.58 -14.17 -2.57
N PHE A 164 -10.06 -15.28 -2.03
CA PHE A 164 -10.00 -15.51 -0.59
C PHE A 164 -9.18 -14.42 0.11
N TYR A 165 -7.96 -14.10 -0.36
CA TYR A 165 -7.15 -13.05 0.25
C TYR A 165 -7.85 -11.69 0.21
N ILE A 166 -8.38 -11.28 -0.94
CA ILE A 166 -9.08 -10.00 -1.06
C ILE A 166 -10.31 -9.92 -0.15
N ARG A 167 -11.02 -11.05 0.04
CA ARG A 167 -12.25 -11.07 0.86
C ARG A 167 -11.97 -11.10 2.35
N ILE A 168 -10.91 -11.79 2.77
CA ILE A 168 -10.59 -12.04 4.18
C ILE A 168 -9.69 -10.94 4.76
N ILE A 169 -8.76 -10.43 3.98
CA ILE A 169 -7.81 -9.35 4.36
C ILE A 169 -7.83 -8.22 3.31
N PRO A 170 -8.97 -7.53 3.12
CA PRO A 170 -9.17 -6.56 2.04
C PRO A 170 -8.23 -5.34 2.09
N ASP A 171 -7.66 -5.07 3.25
CA ASP A 171 -6.73 -4.00 3.57
C ASP A 171 -5.26 -4.45 3.55
N ASN A 172 -4.99 -5.76 3.43
CA ASN A 172 -3.65 -6.34 3.54
C ASN A 172 -3.38 -7.51 2.57
N TRP A 173 -4.11 -7.61 1.46
CA TRP A 173 -4.09 -8.79 0.59
C TRP A 173 -2.78 -9.03 -0.17
N TYR A 174 -1.82 -8.08 -0.16
CA TYR A 174 -0.48 -8.29 -0.74
C TYR A 174 0.64 -8.46 0.29
N GLY A 175 0.38 -8.21 1.58
CA GLY A 175 1.32 -8.48 2.67
C GLY A 175 1.87 -7.28 3.44
N GLY A 176 1.35 -6.09 3.21
CA GLY A 176 1.59 -4.91 4.06
C GLY A 176 2.81 -4.10 3.63
N GLY A 177 3.06 -2.99 4.33
CA GLY A 177 4.05 -1.98 3.90
C GLY A 177 5.49 -2.48 3.79
N GLY A 178 5.86 -3.52 4.52
CA GLY A 178 7.22 -4.08 4.46
C GLY A 178 7.52 -4.94 3.23
N THR A 179 6.64 -5.00 2.22
CA THR A 179 6.76 -5.96 1.11
C THR A 179 7.03 -5.27 -0.23
N VAL A 180 7.85 -5.92 -1.05
CA VAL A 180 8.03 -5.57 -2.46
C VAL A 180 7.16 -6.49 -3.31
N GLY A 181 6.17 -5.93 -3.99
CA GLY A 181 5.17 -6.72 -4.72
C GLY A 181 4.22 -7.45 -3.77
N ASN A 182 3.58 -8.50 -4.28
CA ASN A 182 2.63 -9.31 -3.51
C ASN A 182 3.26 -10.60 -2.98
N ARG A 183 3.50 -10.65 -1.67
CA ARG A 183 4.12 -11.82 -1.03
C ARG A 183 3.22 -13.05 -1.06
N TYR A 184 1.89 -12.87 -1.00
CA TYR A 184 0.94 -13.99 -1.04
C TYR A 184 0.82 -14.58 -2.44
N PHE A 185 1.04 -13.76 -3.48
CA PHE A 185 1.09 -14.22 -4.87
C PHE A 185 2.27 -15.14 -5.16
N LEU A 186 3.39 -15.02 -4.42
CA LEU A 186 4.54 -15.90 -4.57
C LEU A 186 4.17 -17.38 -4.39
N ASN A 187 3.25 -17.68 -3.47
CA ASN A 187 2.75 -19.03 -3.23
C ASN A 187 1.94 -19.58 -4.42
N LEU A 188 1.50 -18.72 -5.34
CA LEU A 188 0.70 -19.07 -6.51
C LEU A 188 1.53 -19.25 -7.77
N LEU A 189 2.79 -18.80 -7.78
CA LEU A 189 3.69 -18.91 -8.94
C LEU A 189 3.83 -20.34 -9.51
N PRO A 190 3.90 -21.41 -8.69
CA PRO A 190 3.97 -22.77 -9.23
C PRO A 190 2.77 -23.17 -10.10
N LEU A 191 1.58 -22.58 -9.89
CA LEU A 191 0.39 -22.88 -10.68
C LEU A 191 0.56 -22.51 -12.16
N PHE A 192 1.33 -21.47 -12.45
CA PHE A 192 1.50 -20.96 -13.82
C PHE A 192 2.38 -21.88 -14.68
N VAL A 193 3.23 -22.71 -14.05
CA VAL A 193 3.97 -23.77 -14.76
C VAL A 193 3.00 -24.79 -15.36
N LEU A 194 1.90 -25.10 -14.66
CA LEU A 194 0.86 -26.01 -15.14
C LEU A 194 0.00 -25.40 -16.27
N MET A 195 0.04 -24.08 -16.40
CA MET A 195 -0.70 -23.33 -17.42
C MET A 195 0.12 -23.10 -18.69
N LEU A 196 1.46 -23.16 -18.61
CA LEU A 196 2.34 -22.81 -19.73
C LEU A 196 2.23 -23.85 -20.86
N PRO A 197 1.79 -23.44 -22.06
CA PRO A 197 1.70 -24.36 -23.19
C PRO A 197 3.08 -24.75 -23.69
N ALA A 198 3.26 -26.03 -24.04
CA ALA A 198 4.47 -26.49 -24.71
C ALA A 198 4.72 -25.68 -25.99
N ARG A 199 5.99 -25.32 -26.24
CA ARG A 199 6.45 -24.51 -27.39
C ARG A 199 6.01 -23.04 -27.36
N ARG A 200 5.51 -22.55 -26.22
CA ARG A 200 5.13 -21.13 -26.02
C ARG A 200 5.96 -20.44 -24.94
N GLU A 201 7.05 -21.07 -24.53
CA GLU A 201 7.97 -20.60 -23.49
C GLU A 201 8.61 -19.26 -23.87
N ALA A 202 8.80 -19.00 -25.18
CA ALA A 202 9.35 -17.74 -25.68
C ALA A 202 8.56 -16.50 -25.23
N PHE A 203 7.22 -16.59 -25.11
CA PHE A 203 6.40 -15.48 -24.59
C PHE A 203 6.71 -15.19 -23.12
N VAL A 204 6.87 -16.24 -22.31
CA VAL A 204 7.19 -16.12 -20.89
C VAL A 204 8.62 -15.63 -20.69
N VAL A 205 9.57 -16.09 -21.52
CA VAL A 205 10.96 -15.60 -21.50
C VAL A 205 11.01 -14.11 -21.86
N ALA A 206 10.32 -13.69 -22.93
CA ALA A 206 10.24 -12.27 -23.30
C ALA A 206 9.63 -11.44 -22.17
N ALA A 207 8.54 -11.92 -21.56
CA ALA A 207 7.92 -11.29 -20.40
C ALA A 207 8.88 -11.22 -19.18
N ALA A 208 9.70 -12.24 -18.97
CA ALA A 208 10.69 -12.27 -17.89
C ALA A 208 11.80 -11.24 -18.11
N LEU A 209 12.26 -11.06 -19.35
CA LEU A 209 13.23 -10.01 -19.68
C LEU A 209 12.66 -8.61 -19.43
N VAL A 210 11.42 -8.37 -19.83
CA VAL A 210 10.72 -7.09 -19.55
C VAL A 210 10.57 -6.89 -18.04
N SER A 211 10.14 -7.92 -17.31
CA SER A 211 9.99 -7.88 -15.85
C SER A 211 11.33 -7.62 -15.16
N ALA A 212 12.41 -8.24 -15.62
CA ALA A 212 13.76 -8.04 -15.08
C ALA A 212 14.25 -6.61 -15.30
N PHE A 213 13.94 -6.01 -16.45
CA PHE A 213 14.25 -4.61 -16.74
C PHE A 213 13.45 -3.66 -15.84
N VAL A 214 12.13 -3.86 -15.74
CA VAL A 214 11.24 -3.03 -14.90
C VAL A 214 11.63 -3.10 -13.41
N LEU A 215 12.01 -4.29 -12.94
CA LEU A 215 12.42 -4.53 -11.55
C LEU A 215 13.92 -4.40 -11.32
N ALA A 216 14.70 -3.93 -12.30
CA ALA A 216 16.14 -3.81 -12.19
C ALA A 216 16.60 -3.02 -10.94
N PRO A 217 15.96 -1.91 -10.52
CA PRO A 217 16.34 -1.21 -9.28
C PRO A 217 16.31 -2.11 -8.04
N VAL A 218 15.28 -2.97 -7.94
CA VAL A 218 15.12 -3.93 -6.84
C VAL A 218 16.22 -4.98 -6.86
N TRP A 219 16.51 -5.55 -8.04
CA TRP A 219 17.53 -6.59 -8.19
C TRP A 219 18.96 -6.08 -7.98
N LEU A 220 19.25 -4.86 -8.41
CA LEU A 220 20.58 -4.26 -8.31
C LEU A 220 20.87 -3.73 -6.90
N HIS A 221 19.84 -3.33 -6.14
CA HIS A 221 19.97 -2.79 -4.79
C HIS A 221 19.03 -3.47 -3.77
N PRO A 222 19.16 -4.79 -3.56
CA PRO A 222 18.22 -5.55 -2.72
C PRO A 222 18.23 -5.09 -1.25
N LEU A 223 19.40 -4.75 -0.68
CA LEU A 223 19.49 -4.27 0.70
C LEU A 223 18.79 -2.92 0.87
N HIS A 224 18.91 -2.03 -0.12
CA HIS A 224 18.21 -0.75 -0.11
C HIS A 224 16.70 -0.95 -0.13
N HIS A 225 16.20 -1.81 -1.01
CA HIS A 225 14.76 -2.09 -1.13
C HIS A 225 14.21 -2.98 0.00
N SER A 226 15.05 -3.69 0.75
CA SER A 226 14.64 -4.28 2.03
C SER A 226 14.39 -3.24 3.11
N LEU A 227 15.16 -2.13 3.11
CA LEU A 227 14.99 -1.02 4.05
C LEU A 227 13.93 -0.01 3.59
N ARG A 228 13.78 0.16 2.28
CA ARG A 228 12.86 1.10 1.62
C ARG A 228 12.08 0.41 0.50
N PRO A 229 11.11 -0.44 0.86
CA PRO A 229 10.39 -1.29 -0.10
C PRO A 229 9.49 -0.52 -1.06
N GLY A 230 9.19 0.75 -0.80
CA GLY A 230 8.39 1.59 -1.71
C GLY A 230 9.17 2.42 -2.73
N ASP A 231 10.49 2.56 -2.59
CA ASP A 231 11.26 3.58 -3.34
C ASP A 231 11.23 3.37 -4.86
N HIS A 232 11.27 2.11 -5.33
CA HIS A 232 11.19 1.83 -6.77
C HIS A 232 9.83 2.19 -7.36
N ALA A 233 8.76 2.06 -6.55
CA ALA A 233 7.40 2.36 -6.98
C ALA A 233 7.16 3.87 -7.14
N ALA A 234 7.99 4.73 -6.54
CA ALA A 234 7.91 6.18 -6.69
C ALA A 234 8.45 6.69 -8.04
N ARG A 235 9.09 5.84 -8.87
CA ARG A 235 9.85 6.28 -10.05
C ARG A 235 9.62 5.39 -11.28
N GLY A 236 10.06 5.86 -12.44
CA GLY A 236 10.03 5.10 -13.70
C GLY A 236 8.60 4.81 -14.17
N VAL A 237 8.29 3.53 -14.41
CA VAL A 237 6.99 3.10 -14.95
C VAL A 237 5.89 3.00 -13.87
N PHE A 238 6.26 2.81 -12.61
CA PHE A 238 5.32 2.55 -11.52
C PHE A 238 4.34 3.69 -11.21
N PRO A 239 4.72 4.98 -11.26
CA PRO A 239 3.77 6.09 -11.09
C PRO A 239 2.62 6.14 -12.10
N HIS A 240 2.73 5.41 -13.23
CA HIS A 240 1.65 5.28 -14.19
C HIS A 240 0.60 4.23 -13.78
N LEU A 241 0.94 3.38 -12.81
CA LEU A 241 0.04 2.41 -12.22
C LEU A 241 -0.74 3.04 -11.06
N PRO A 242 -1.99 2.62 -10.85
CA PRO A 242 -2.82 3.12 -9.77
C PRO A 242 -2.32 2.63 -8.41
N ALA A 243 -2.20 3.55 -7.44
CA ALA A 243 -1.97 3.20 -6.05
C ALA A 243 -3.19 2.49 -5.45
N GLU A 244 -2.94 1.46 -4.65
CA GLU A 244 -3.94 0.62 -4.01
C GLU A 244 -4.58 1.32 -2.80
N LEU A 245 -5.45 2.30 -3.04
CA LEU A 245 -6.05 3.14 -1.99
C LEU A 245 -6.84 2.36 -0.92
N THR A 246 -7.27 1.14 -1.23
CA THR A 246 -7.89 0.20 -0.28
C THR A 246 -6.92 -0.27 0.81
N MET A 247 -5.63 -0.11 0.57
CA MET A 247 -4.50 -0.46 1.43
C MET A 247 -3.69 0.79 1.80
N LEU A 248 -4.33 1.96 1.85
CA LEU A 248 -3.62 3.24 2.00
C LEU A 248 -2.63 3.24 3.17
N ASN A 249 -2.99 2.70 4.33
CA ASN A 249 -2.07 2.63 5.46
C ASN A 249 -0.92 1.63 5.26
N ASP A 250 -1.07 0.68 4.35
CA ASP A 250 -0.17 -0.46 4.15
C ASP A 250 0.65 -0.37 2.86
N LEU A 251 0.60 0.76 2.15
CA LEU A 251 1.43 0.96 0.96
C LEU A 251 2.92 0.95 1.32
N SER A 252 3.74 0.31 0.48
CA SER A 252 5.16 0.08 0.81
C SER A 252 6.00 1.35 0.87
N VAL A 253 5.50 2.47 0.35
CA VAL A 253 6.13 3.78 0.50
C VAL A 253 5.97 4.37 1.90
N PHE A 254 5.00 3.87 2.70
CA PHE A 254 4.72 4.38 4.03
C PHE A 254 5.46 3.65 5.15
N THR A 255 6.57 2.98 4.82
CA THR A 255 7.58 2.60 5.82
C THR A 255 8.34 3.82 6.34
N ASP A 256 8.32 4.94 5.62
CA ASP A 256 8.81 6.23 6.12
C ASP A 256 7.70 6.96 6.89
N ALA A 257 7.89 7.16 8.20
CA ALA A 257 6.87 7.76 9.07
C ALA A 257 6.41 9.15 8.63
N TRP A 258 7.32 9.97 8.10
CA TRP A 258 7.00 11.34 7.66
C TRP A 258 6.00 11.39 6.49
N ARG A 259 5.81 10.27 5.77
CA ARG A 259 4.91 10.19 4.61
C ARG A 259 3.49 9.78 4.97
N LYS A 260 3.29 9.14 6.13
CA LYS A 260 2.06 8.41 6.45
C LYS A 260 1.21 9.19 7.45
N LYS A 261 -0.09 9.34 7.15
CA LYS A 261 -1.11 9.85 8.10
C LYS A 261 -0.67 11.16 8.77
N VAL A 262 -0.15 12.10 7.98
CA VAL A 262 0.38 13.37 8.49
C VAL A 262 -0.79 14.32 8.77
N PRO A 263 -1.03 14.73 10.03
CA PRO A 263 -2.22 15.48 10.40
C PRO A 263 -2.13 16.96 10.02
N TYR A 264 -3.24 17.53 9.58
CA TYR A 264 -3.45 18.97 9.35
C TYR A 264 -4.73 19.40 10.08
N GLY A 265 -4.58 20.31 11.04
CA GLY A 265 -5.62 20.62 12.02
C GLY A 265 -5.78 19.53 13.11
N ASP A 266 -6.87 19.64 13.89
CA ASP A 266 -7.17 18.72 14.98
C ASP A 266 -7.90 17.47 14.46
N THR A 267 -7.14 16.45 14.06
CA THR A 267 -7.67 15.22 13.47
C THR A 267 -8.20 14.20 14.49
N GLU A 268 -7.91 14.37 15.77
CA GLU A 268 -8.22 13.38 16.81
C GLU A 268 -9.24 13.89 17.84
N GLY A 269 -9.28 15.20 18.09
CA GLY A 269 -10.05 15.77 19.18
C GLY A 269 -9.44 15.44 20.55
N ASP A 270 -10.23 15.65 21.60
CA ASP A 270 -9.86 15.29 22.98
C ASP A 270 -11.02 14.52 23.62
N ALA A 271 -10.86 13.19 23.69
CA ALA A 271 -11.85 12.29 24.26
C ALA A 271 -12.11 12.56 25.75
N HIS A 272 -11.09 12.98 26.52
CA HIS A 272 -11.25 13.31 27.94
C HIS A 272 -12.06 14.58 28.14
N LYS A 273 -11.93 15.53 27.22
CA LYS A 273 -12.71 16.78 27.20
C LYS A 273 -14.02 16.69 26.41
N HIS A 274 -14.38 15.51 25.89
CA HIS A 274 -15.52 15.32 24.98
C HIS A 274 -15.50 16.27 23.77
N TRP A 275 -14.30 16.66 23.34
CA TRP A 275 -14.08 17.54 22.21
C TRP A 275 -13.94 16.68 20.94
N PRO A 276 -14.86 16.78 19.97
CA PRO A 276 -14.73 16.02 18.73
C PRO A 276 -13.67 16.63 17.81
N ALA A 277 -12.95 15.80 17.05
CA ALA A 277 -12.04 16.27 16.00
C ALA A 277 -12.69 17.35 15.11
N ASP A 278 -11.87 18.29 14.60
CA ASP A 278 -12.35 19.30 13.68
C ASP A 278 -12.81 18.62 12.39
N PRO A 279 -14.09 18.74 11.97
CA PRO A 279 -14.58 18.11 10.74
C PRO A 279 -13.83 18.56 9.47
N LYS A 280 -13.14 19.70 9.52
CA LYS A 280 -12.32 20.21 8.41
C LYS A 280 -10.86 19.73 8.47
N ALA A 281 -10.45 19.08 9.56
CA ALA A 281 -9.13 18.47 9.65
C ALA A 281 -9.01 17.28 8.71
N TYR A 282 -7.78 16.95 8.33
CA TYR A 282 -7.49 15.88 7.40
C TYR A 282 -6.07 15.34 7.61
N TRP A 283 -5.82 14.17 7.04
CA TRP A 283 -4.46 13.65 6.90
C TRP A 283 -3.99 13.76 5.47
N LEU A 284 -2.71 14.05 5.30
CA LEU A 284 -2.00 13.89 4.03
C LEU A 284 -1.10 12.67 4.08
N TYR A 285 -1.01 11.99 2.94
CA TYR A 285 -0.07 10.93 2.70
C TYR A 285 0.78 11.27 1.48
N PHE A 286 2.11 11.25 1.63
CA PHE A 286 3.06 11.68 0.61
C PHE A 286 3.59 10.47 -0.16
N MET A 287 3.11 10.27 -1.39
CA MET A 287 3.32 9.02 -2.16
C MET A 287 4.69 8.94 -2.84
N ASP A 288 5.41 10.05 -2.95
CA ASP A 288 6.68 10.15 -3.65
C ASP A 288 7.58 11.26 -3.08
N ASP A 289 8.76 11.45 -3.68
CA ASP A 289 9.74 12.49 -3.32
C ASP A 289 9.41 13.87 -3.92
N GLY A 290 8.17 14.07 -4.38
CA GLY A 290 7.74 15.30 -5.04
C GLY A 290 7.52 16.48 -4.12
N THR A 291 7.43 16.22 -2.81
CA THR A 291 7.22 17.23 -1.77
C THR A 291 8.31 17.15 -0.69
N TYR A 292 8.38 18.15 0.17
CA TYR A 292 9.22 18.13 1.36
C TYR A 292 8.47 17.75 2.65
N GLY A 293 7.28 17.15 2.53
CA GLY A 293 6.44 16.83 3.67
C GLY A 293 5.84 18.08 4.34
N LYS A 294 5.26 17.91 5.53
CA LYS A 294 4.61 19.00 6.27
C LYS A 294 5.64 20.02 6.74
N GLU A 295 5.41 21.28 6.37
CA GLU A 295 6.16 22.45 6.82
C GLU A 295 5.18 23.57 7.21
N THR A 296 5.69 24.62 7.85
CA THR A 296 4.91 25.81 8.22
C THR A 296 5.54 27.03 7.57
N ARG A 297 4.71 27.86 6.92
CA ARG A 297 5.09 29.15 6.37
C ARG A 297 4.20 30.22 6.96
N GLU A 298 4.78 31.21 7.65
CA GLU A 298 4.05 32.34 8.22
C GLU A 298 2.85 31.93 9.10
N GLY A 299 3.01 30.83 9.86
CA GLY A 299 1.96 30.27 10.72
C GLY A 299 0.91 29.41 10.00
N VAL A 300 1.02 29.23 8.68
CA VAL A 300 0.15 28.37 7.87
C VAL A 300 0.82 27.02 7.63
N GLU A 301 0.12 25.94 7.98
CA GLU A 301 0.57 24.58 7.70
C GLU A 301 0.39 24.23 6.21
N GLY A 302 1.38 23.58 5.63
CA GLY A 302 1.37 23.18 4.23
C GLY A 302 2.58 22.34 3.87
N PHE A 303 2.94 22.31 2.59
CA PHE A 303 4.13 21.62 2.11
C PHE A 303 4.69 22.30 0.85
N TRP A 304 5.99 22.19 0.65
CA TRP A 304 6.63 22.68 -0.56
C TRP A 304 6.63 21.62 -1.65
N LEU A 305 6.38 22.05 -2.89
CA LEU A 305 6.69 21.26 -4.08
C LEU A 305 8.19 21.31 -4.35
N GLY A 306 8.83 20.15 -4.42
CA GLY A 306 10.28 20.02 -4.51
C GLY A 306 10.79 19.40 -5.81
N ARG A 307 9.92 18.76 -6.59
CA ARG A 307 10.25 18.15 -7.89
C ARG A 307 9.13 18.38 -8.91
N PRO A 308 9.38 18.10 -10.20
CA PRO A 308 8.39 18.36 -11.23
C PRO A 308 7.06 17.63 -11.09
N ARG A 309 7.00 16.54 -10.31
CA ARG A 309 5.78 15.79 -10.05
C ARG A 309 5.71 15.43 -8.57
N ALA A 310 4.52 15.57 -8.01
CA ALA A 310 4.21 15.11 -6.66
C ALA A 310 2.81 14.49 -6.61
N GLU A 311 2.69 13.36 -5.91
CA GLU A 311 1.41 12.71 -5.63
C GLU A 311 1.15 12.70 -4.13
N VAL A 312 0.02 13.27 -3.73
CA VAL A 312 -0.40 13.39 -2.33
C VAL A 312 -1.82 12.83 -2.22
N VAL A 313 -2.05 12.00 -1.21
CA VAL A 313 -3.39 11.50 -0.91
C VAL A 313 -3.94 12.26 0.28
N LEU A 314 -5.09 12.89 0.10
CA LEU A 314 -5.83 13.58 1.15
C LEU A 314 -6.91 12.65 1.71
N ARG A 315 -6.91 12.47 3.03
CA ARG A 315 -7.91 11.69 3.77
C ARG A 315 -8.68 12.64 4.70
N ALA A 316 -9.91 12.98 4.33
CA ALA A 316 -10.79 13.87 5.09
C ALA A 316 -11.70 13.11 6.04
N LEU A 317 -12.00 13.70 7.20
CA LEU A 317 -12.92 13.12 8.19
C LEU A 317 -14.38 13.11 7.71
N GLU A 318 -14.74 14.03 6.82
CA GLU A 318 -16.12 14.25 6.38
C GLU A 318 -16.25 14.43 4.86
N PRO A 319 -17.48 14.34 4.33
CA PRO A 319 -17.94 14.76 3.03
C PRO A 319 -17.20 15.88 2.34
N VAL A 320 -16.20 15.72 1.49
CA VAL A 320 -15.56 16.92 0.91
C VAL A 320 -16.43 17.51 -0.19
N ARG A 321 -17.04 18.67 0.10
CA ARG A 321 -17.79 19.45 -0.89
C ARG A 321 -16.84 20.24 -1.77
N ARG A 322 -15.88 20.95 -1.16
CA ARG A 322 -14.83 21.70 -1.88
C ARG A 322 -13.46 21.51 -1.26
N VAL A 323 -12.47 21.38 -2.13
CA VAL A 323 -11.04 21.48 -1.78
C VAL A 323 -10.56 22.83 -2.29
N ARG A 324 -10.16 23.70 -1.37
CA ARG A 324 -9.47 24.96 -1.67
C ARG A 324 -7.98 24.71 -1.51
N VAL A 325 -7.24 24.87 -2.60
CA VAL A 325 -5.79 24.75 -2.60
C VAL A 325 -5.20 26.13 -2.80
N HIS A 326 -4.49 26.61 -1.78
CA HIS A 326 -3.76 27.86 -1.85
C HIS A 326 -2.32 27.55 -2.27
N LEU A 327 -1.93 28.12 -3.40
CA LEU A 327 -0.60 28.03 -3.97
C LEU A 327 0.11 29.34 -3.75
N THR A 328 1.13 29.36 -2.90
CA THR A 328 1.99 30.53 -2.71
C THR A 328 3.31 30.31 -3.45
N GLY A 329 3.64 31.19 -4.39
CA GLY A 329 4.87 31.08 -5.17
C GLY A 329 6.12 31.04 -4.29
N GLY A 330 7.09 30.22 -4.70
CA GLY A 330 8.43 30.23 -4.12
C GLY A 330 9.25 31.46 -4.55
N PRO A 331 10.58 31.44 -4.35
CA PRO A 331 11.43 32.62 -4.55
C PRO A 331 11.40 33.24 -5.96
N ILE A 332 11.10 32.43 -6.97
CA ILE A 332 11.00 32.83 -8.38
C ILE A 332 9.58 32.64 -8.96
N GLY A 333 8.60 32.36 -8.10
CA GLY A 333 7.28 31.90 -8.52
C GLY A 333 7.29 30.47 -9.07
N ASP A 334 6.16 30.03 -9.60
CA ASP A 334 5.97 28.69 -10.17
C ASP A 334 4.83 28.66 -11.20
N HIS A 335 4.84 27.66 -12.07
CA HIS A 335 3.69 27.25 -12.86
C HIS A 335 3.25 25.86 -12.38
N VAL A 336 2.10 25.82 -11.70
CA VAL A 336 1.61 24.60 -11.06
C VAL A 336 0.38 24.10 -11.79
N THR A 337 0.42 22.86 -12.26
CA THR A 337 -0.78 22.12 -12.66
C THR A 337 -1.18 21.17 -11.54
N LEU A 338 -2.44 21.23 -11.13
CA LEU A 338 -3.02 20.37 -10.11
C LEU A 338 -4.19 19.57 -10.69
N ARG A 339 -4.12 18.24 -10.54
CA ARG A 339 -5.20 17.30 -10.84
C ARG A 339 -5.82 16.77 -9.56
N ILE A 340 -7.14 16.92 -9.41
CA ILE A 340 -7.93 16.27 -8.35
C ILE A 340 -9.10 15.55 -9.00
N CYS A 341 -9.28 14.25 -8.71
CA CYS A 341 -10.38 13.43 -9.21
C CYS A 341 -10.62 13.51 -10.73
N GLY A 342 -9.56 13.68 -11.52
CA GLY A 342 -9.61 13.75 -12.99
C GLY A 342 -9.86 15.16 -13.56
N VAL A 343 -10.06 16.17 -12.72
CA VAL A 343 -10.17 17.57 -13.12
C VAL A 343 -8.80 18.24 -12.98
N ASP A 344 -8.35 18.88 -14.05
CA ASP A 344 -7.10 19.66 -14.09
C ASP A 344 -7.39 21.14 -13.97
N GLN A 345 -6.63 21.84 -13.12
CA GLN A 345 -6.50 23.28 -13.16
C GLN A 345 -5.02 23.65 -13.09
N ALA A 346 -4.65 24.76 -13.73
CA ALA A 346 -3.30 25.29 -13.68
C ALA A 346 -3.32 26.73 -13.19
N ALA A 347 -2.28 27.11 -12.45
CA ALA A 347 -2.05 28.47 -12.00
C ALA A 347 -0.60 28.87 -12.24
N GLU A 348 -0.40 30.09 -12.72
CA GLU A 348 0.88 30.77 -12.61
C GLU A 348 0.84 31.62 -11.33
N VAL A 349 1.88 31.47 -10.51
CA VAL A 349 2.05 32.19 -9.24
C VAL A 349 3.38 32.92 -9.28
N ALA A 350 3.38 34.24 -9.15
CA ALA A 350 4.60 35.02 -8.99
C ALA A 350 5.24 34.75 -7.61
N ALA A 351 6.46 35.25 -7.40
CA ALA A 351 7.14 35.11 -6.12
C ALA A 351 6.30 35.71 -4.98
N ASP A 352 6.08 34.92 -3.92
CA ASP A 352 5.26 35.26 -2.75
C ASP A 352 3.78 35.58 -3.04
N GLU A 353 3.34 35.49 -4.30
CA GLU A 353 1.93 35.62 -4.67
C GLU A 353 1.17 34.35 -4.26
N THR A 354 0.00 34.52 -3.65
CA THR A 354 -0.91 33.42 -3.35
C THR A 354 -2.08 33.39 -4.33
N ARG A 355 -2.30 32.25 -4.97
CA ARG A 355 -3.49 31.96 -5.79
C ARG A 355 -4.30 30.84 -5.18
N GLU A 356 -5.62 30.93 -5.28
CA GLU A 356 -6.54 29.88 -4.86
C GLU A 356 -7.03 29.10 -6.07
N LEU A 357 -6.97 27.77 -5.99
CA LEU A 357 -7.65 26.85 -6.89
C LEU A 357 -8.75 26.12 -6.11
N VAL A 358 -9.94 26.01 -6.69
CA VAL A 358 -11.10 25.40 -6.03
C VAL A 358 -11.59 24.21 -6.84
N PHE A 359 -11.73 23.07 -6.17
CA PHE A 359 -12.18 21.81 -6.76
C PHE A 359 -13.39 21.28 -6.01
N GLU A 360 -14.27 20.59 -6.74
CA GLU A 360 -15.43 19.85 -6.21
C GLU A 360 -15.18 18.35 -6.47
N PRO A 361 -14.39 17.65 -5.63
CA PRO A 361 -13.93 16.29 -5.91
C PRO A 361 -15.04 15.23 -5.80
N GLY A 362 -16.22 15.60 -5.30
CA GLY A 362 -17.29 14.68 -4.93
C GLY A 362 -16.99 13.94 -3.63
N ALA A 363 -17.70 12.84 -3.41
CA ALA A 363 -17.66 12.10 -2.13
C ALA A 363 -16.29 11.46 -1.79
N GLY A 364 -15.35 11.37 -2.74
CA GLY A 364 -14.09 10.65 -2.54
C GLY A 364 -14.24 9.13 -2.39
N PHE A 365 -13.13 8.42 -2.19
CA PHE A 365 -13.13 6.99 -1.93
C PHE A 365 -13.32 6.72 -0.43
N PRO A 366 -14.33 5.94 -0.01
CA PRO A 366 -14.57 5.66 1.41
C PRO A 366 -13.52 4.69 1.98
N TYR A 367 -12.96 5.03 3.14
CA TYR A 367 -11.88 4.30 3.80
C TYR A 367 -11.91 4.50 5.32
N TYR A 368 -12.25 3.47 6.11
CA TYR A 368 -12.34 3.55 7.58
C TYR A 368 -13.16 4.75 8.06
N ASP A 369 -14.36 4.90 7.52
CA ASP A 369 -15.28 6.00 7.81
C ASP A 369 -14.72 7.40 7.48
N THR A 370 -13.78 7.47 6.54
CA THR A 370 -13.20 8.73 6.04
C THR A 370 -13.21 8.73 4.50
N PHE A 371 -12.84 9.85 3.88
CA PHE A 371 -12.87 9.99 2.43
C PHE A 371 -11.52 10.36 1.85
N VAL A 372 -11.12 9.59 0.84
CA VAL A 372 -9.80 9.66 0.23
C VAL A 372 -9.88 10.28 -1.15
N ASN A 373 -9.06 11.29 -1.39
CA ASN A 373 -8.89 11.96 -2.67
C ASN A 373 -7.40 11.98 -3.06
N VAL A 374 -7.10 11.79 -4.34
CA VAL A 374 -5.72 11.84 -4.86
C VAL A 374 -5.48 13.18 -5.52
N LEU A 375 -4.43 13.87 -5.07
CA LEU A 375 -3.96 15.15 -5.58
C LEU A 375 -2.65 14.91 -6.32
N ARG A 376 -2.58 15.32 -7.58
CA ARG A 376 -1.35 15.23 -8.38
C ARG A 376 -0.92 16.62 -8.80
N PHE A 377 0.27 17.00 -8.37
CA PHE A 377 0.87 18.28 -8.67
C PHE A 377 1.95 18.09 -9.74
N ARG A 378 2.06 19.07 -10.61
CA ARG A 378 3.20 19.28 -11.48
C ARG A 378 3.69 20.71 -11.28
N SER A 379 4.88 20.85 -10.75
CA SER A 379 5.59 22.13 -10.58
C SER A 379 6.63 22.25 -11.70
N GLU A 380 6.77 23.42 -12.31
CA GLU A 380 7.70 23.60 -13.43
C GLU A 380 8.89 24.48 -13.09
N ARG A 381 8.79 25.28 -12.02
CA ARG A 381 9.85 26.17 -11.56
C ARG A 381 10.13 25.89 -10.09
N GLY A 382 11.39 26.05 -9.70
CA GLY A 382 11.80 25.99 -8.31
C GLY A 382 13.24 26.44 -8.16
N GLN A 383 13.54 27.10 -7.05
CA GLN A 383 14.89 27.56 -6.74
C GLN A 383 15.25 27.24 -5.30
N SER A 384 16.50 26.83 -5.09
CA SER A 384 17.08 26.66 -3.76
C SER A 384 17.34 28.04 -3.14
N MET A 385 17.02 28.18 -1.86
CA MET A 385 17.28 29.42 -1.12
C MET A 385 18.71 29.43 -0.55
N PRO A 386 19.30 30.60 -0.29
CA PRO A 386 20.55 30.67 0.45
C PRO A 386 20.45 29.92 1.79
N GLY A 387 21.29 28.91 1.99
CA GLY A 387 21.27 28.06 3.19
C GLY A 387 20.34 26.84 3.14
N ASP A 388 19.47 26.71 2.13
CA ASP A 388 18.67 25.51 1.89
C ASP A 388 18.83 25.04 0.43
N LEU A 389 19.58 23.95 0.25
CA LEU A 389 19.89 23.39 -1.08
C LEU A 389 18.67 22.77 -1.76
N ARG A 390 17.54 22.60 -1.06
CA ARG A 390 16.31 22.02 -1.62
C ARG A 390 15.62 23.02 -2.55
N PRO A 391 15.41 22.70 -3.85
CA PRO A 391 14.69 23.58 -4.76
C PRO A 391 13.23 23.71 -4.37
N ARG A 392 12.76 24.91 -4.03
CA ARG A 392 11.38 25.19 -3.65
C ARG A 392 10.60 25.77 -4.82
N GLY A 393 9.59 25.04 -5.27
CA GLY A 393 8.53 25.55 -6.15
C GLY A 393 7.46 26.29 -5.34
N ALA A 394 6.18 26.08 -5.65
CA ALA A 394 5.10 26.62 -4.84
C ALA A 394 4.98 25.93 -3.46
N PHE A 395 4.61 26.72 -2.45
CA PHE A 395 4.08 26.23 -1.17
C PHE A 395 2.59 25.97 -1.32
N VAL A 396 2.13 24.83 -0.81
CA VAL A 396 0.75 24.37 -0.92
C VAL A 396 0.14 24.30 0.47
N SER A 397 -0.96 25.00 0.69
CA SER A 397 -1.84 24.77 1.84
C SER A 397 -3.25 24.41 1.37
N ILE A 398 -3.96 23.60 2.15
CA ILE A 398 -5.26 23.05 1.76
C ILE A 398 -6.29 23.38 2.84
N ALA A 399 -7.44 23.88 2.40
CA ALA A 399 -8.62 24.07 3.24
C ALA A 399 -9.81 23.29 2.67
N LEU A 400 -10.60 22.69 3.56
CA LEU A 400 -11.75 21.86 3.19
C LEU A 400 -13.06 22.56 3.54
N GLU A 401 -14.00 22.54 2.61
CA GLU A 401 -15.42 22.71 2.90
C GLU A 401 -16.08 21.35 2.90
N VAL A 402 -16.68 20.98 4.04
CA VAL A 402 -17.25 19.65 4.24
C VAL A 402 -18.74 19.69 4.53
N ASP A 403 -19.45 18.67 4.08
CA ASP A 403 -20.83 18.40 4.48
C ASP A 403 -20.80 17.52 5.74
N ARG A 404 -21.29 18.04 6.87
CA ARG A 404 -21.36 17.24 8.11
C ARG A 404 -22.32 16.06 7.90
N ARG A 405 -21.82 14.84 8.16
CA ARG A 405 -22.69 13.67 8.19
C ARG A 405 -23.64 13.74 9.39
N PRO A 406 -24.88 13.24 9.27
CA PRO A 406 -25.72 13.02 10.43
C PRO A 406 -24.99 12.00 11.33
N ARG A 407 -24.73 12.39 12.59
CA ARG A 407 -24.16 11.47 13.59
C ARG A 407 -25.11 10.28 13.75
N ARG A 408 -24.59 9.07 13.54
CA ARG A 408 -25.34 7.82 13.72
C ARG A 408 -25.37 7.40 15.18
#